data_AF-A0A7Y5RGX6-F1
#
_entry.id   AF-A0A7Y5RGX6-F1
#
_cell.length_a   1.000
_cell.length_b   1.000
_cell.length_c   1.000
_cell.angle_alpha   90.00
_cell.angle_beta   90.00
_cell.angle_gamma   90.00
#
_symmetry.space_group_name_H-M   'P 1'
#
loop_
_entity.id
_entity.type
_entity.pdbx_description
1 polymer ?
#
loop_
_entity_poly.entity_id
_entity_poly.type
_entity_poly.pdbx_seq_one_letter_code
_entity_poly.pdbx_strand_id
1 'polypeptide(L)'
;MAQQASVAATPPMGWNSWNHFAERVTDADVRAAADALVASGMRDAGYIYVNIDDTWEGKRDAAGVIHTNEKFPDMKALADYVHSRGLKLGIYSSPGPKTCAGYEGSLSHEAQDAKTYAEWGIDYLKYDQCSFGDIIRQQAGDDLSKAAAMQREAYEKMHKAIQSTGRPMVYSYCQYGLYAVWKWAPEAGGNLWRTTGDINDSWDRMTLIGFSQAGLEKYAGPGHWNDPDMLEVGNGGMKKSEYEVHMSLWAMLAAPLLAGNDLSRMSGETREILMNKDAIAIDQDKLGKQGSRIWAEGPLEIWSKDLSGGKHAIALFNRGESALSFESAQQTLSQFKALRFRNVWTQAEARFDGKSITIPSHGVMLLREY
;
A
#
# COMPACT_ATOMS: atom_id res chain seq x y z
N MET A 1 1.88 -31.95 -3.01
CA MET A 1 2.29 -30.53 -3.02
C MET A 1 1.47 -29.84 -1.95
N ALA A 2 2.10 -29.24 -0.95
CA ALA A 2 1.37 -28.51 0.08
C ALA A 2 0.67 -27.30 -0.58
N GLN A 3 -0.63 -27.14 -0.32
CA GLN A 3 -1.39 -25.98 -0.75
C GLN A 3 -0.74 -24.74 -0.13
N GLN A 4 -0.10 -23.91 -0.96
CA GLN A 4 0.53 -22.67 -0.52
C GLN A 4 -0.52 -21.85 0.24
N ALA A 5 -0.21 -21.46 1.48
CA ALA A 5 -1.08 -20.57 2.24
C ALA A 5 -1.27 -19.28 1.43
N SER A 6 -2.52 -18.92 1.14
CA SER A 6 -2.85 -17.65 0.48
C SER A 6 -2.36 -16.50 1.37
N VAL A 7 -1.36 -15.77 0.90
CA VAL A 7 -0.92 -14.49 1.48
C VAL A 7 -1.74 -13.36 0.85
N ALA A 8 -1.86 -12.23 1.56
CA ALA A 8 -2.58 -11.03 1.11
C ALA A 8 -4.04 -11.29 0.66
N ALA A 9 -4.77 -12.17 1.35
CA ALA A 9 -6.19 -12.45 1.05
C ALA A 9 -7.10 -11.21 1.16
N THR A 10 -6.70 -10.24 2.00
CA THR A 10 -7.16 -8.84 2.02
C THR A 10 -5.96 -7.93 1.80
N PRO A 11 -6.15 -6.63 1.47
CA PRO A 11 -5.03 -5.70 1.29
C PRO A 11 -4.11 -5.71 2.51
N PRO A 12 -2.78 -5.82 2.35
CA PRO A 12 -1.86 -5.80 3.49
C PRO A 12 -1.99 -4.50 4.31
N MET A 13 -2.09 -4.62 5.63
CA MET A 13 -2.06 -3.49 6.57
C MET A 13 -0.82 -3.56 7.44
N GLY A 14 -0.12 -2.43 7.60
CA GLY A 14 1.12 -2.40 8.35
C GLY A 14 1.78 -1.04 8.40
N TRP A 15 3.10 -1.05 8.55
CA TRP A 15 3.95 0.13 8.62
C TRP A 15 5.18 -0.07 7.74
N ASN A 16 5.68 1.00 7.15
CA ASN A 16 6.93 1.02 6.39
C ASN A 16 7.80 2.19 6.88
N SER A 17 9.11 1.97 6.98
CA SER A 17 10.06 2.94 7.53
C SER A 17 10.36 4.16 6.65
N TRP A 18 10.07 4.11 5.34
CA TRP A 18 10.66 5.04 4.38
C TRP A 18 10.20 6.51 4.53
N ASN A 19 8.90 6.78 4.52
CA ASN A 19 8.42 8.17 4.39
C ASN A 19 8.90 9.09 5.53
N HIS A 20 9.00 8.57 6.76
CA HIS A 20 9.50 9.34 7.90
C HIS A 20 11.01 9.22 8.11
N PHE A 21 11.55 8.00 8.11
CA PHE A 21 12.94 7.77 8.52
C PHE A 21 13.91 7.88 7.34
N ALA A 22 13.48 7.53 6.13
CA ALA A 22 14.31 7.37 4.95
C ALA A 22 15.57 6.56 5.30
N GLU A 23 16.75 7.04 4.91
CA GLU A 23 18.04 6.38 5.17
C GLU A 23 18.43 6.29 6.66
N ARG A 24 17.70 6.98 7.55
CA ARG A 24 18.02 7.05 8.99
C ARG A 24 17.43 5.90 9.81
N VAL A 25 16.65 5.01 9.21
CA VAL A 25 16.04 3.88 9.92
C VAL A 25 17.10 2.95 10.52
N THR A 26 16.83 2.48 11.74
CA THR A 26 17.64 1.51 12.49
C THR A 26 16.81 0.34 13.02
N ASP A 27 17.46 -0.75 13.45
CA ASP A 27 16.82 -1.86 14.17
C ASP A 27 16.01 -1.37 15.38
N ALA A 28 16.52 -0.38 16.13
CA ALA A 28 15.83 0.18 17.29
C ALA A 28 14.51 0.86 16.91
N ASP A 29 14.48 1.61 15.80
CA ASP A 29 13.27 2.25 15.29
C ASP A 29 12.23 1.21 14.88
N VAL A 30 12.66 0.12 14.25
CA VAL A 30 11.78 -0.99 13.82
C VAL A 30 11.18 -1.72 15.03
N ARG A 31 11.99 -1.96 16.08
CA ARG A 31 11.48 -2.51 17.35
C ARG A 31 10.49 -1.56 18.02
N ALA A 32 10.79 -0.26 18.03
CA ALA A 32 9.91 0.75 18.59
C ALA A 32 8.58 0.83 17.83
N ALA A 33 8.61 0.75 16.49
CA ALA A 33 7.40 0.70 15.67
C ALA A 33 6.58 -0.57 15.96
N ALA A 34 7.23 -1.73 16.11
CA ALA A 34 6.57 -2.97 16.49
C ALA A 34 5.90 -2.88 17.87
N ASP A 35 6.58 -2.30 18.86
CA ASP A 35 6.01 -2.04 20.18
C ASP A 35 4.83 -1.05 20.13
N ALA A 36 4.97 0.02 19.34
CA ALA A 36 3.93 1.03 19.17
C ALA A 36 2.67 0.46 18.51
N LEU A 37 2.80 -0.42 17.51
CA LEU A 37 1.66 -1.12 16.89
C LEU A 37 0.86 -1.92 17.91
N VAL A 38 1.54 -2.60 18.84
CA VAL A 38 0.88 -3.35 19.91
C VAL A 38 0.27 -2.42 20.95
N ALA A 39 1.05 -1.46 21.47
CA ALA A 39 0.64 -0.61 22.58
C ALA A 39 -0.52 0.35 22.21
N SER A 40 -0.57 0.79 20.96
CA SER A 40 -1.66 1.65 20.46
C SER A 40 -2.94 0.89 20.11
N GLY A 41 -2.86 -0.43 19.96
CA GLY A 41 -3.95 -1.27 19.45
C GLY A 41 -4.04 -1.32 17.92
N MET A 42 -3.12 -0.69 17.18
CA MET A 42 -3.09 -0.77 15.70
C MET A 42 -2.94 -2.21 15.19
N ARG A 43 -2.13 -3.04 15.88
CA ARG A 43 -2.05 -4.47 15.57
C ARG A 43 -3.44 -5.13 15.60
N ASP A 44 -4.20 -4.86 16.66
CA ASP A 44 -5.52 -5.45 16.86
C ASP A 44 -6.57 -4.86 15.90
N ALA A 45 -6.30 -3.68 15.34
CA ALA A 45 -7.06 -3.10 14.23
C ALA A 45 -6.70 -3.70 12.85
N GLY A 46 -5.62 -4.49 12.75
CA GLY A 46 -5.22 -5.23 11.54
C GLY A 46 -3.83 -4.90 11.01
N TYR A 47 -3.15 -3.87 11.53
CA TYR A 47 -1.81 -3.47 11.09
C TYR A 47 -0.74 -4.45 11.60
N ILE A 48 -0.39 -5.45 10.79
CA ILE A 48 0.48 -6.56 11.23
C ILE A 48 1.84 -6.61 10.54
N TYR A 49 2.03 -5.94 9.40
CA TYR A 49 3.33 -5.92 8.72
C TYR A 49 4.20 -4.77 9.24
N VAL A 50 5.47 -5.06 9.55
CA VAL A 50 6.51 -4.09 9.93
C VAL A 50 7.59 -4.18 8.87
N ASN A 51 7.55 -3.28 7.90
CA ASN A 51 8.40 -3.36 6.70
C ASN A 51 9.61 -2.44 6.84
N ILE A 52 10.79 -3.04 6.74
CA ILE A 52 12.05 -2.33 6.58
C ILE A 52 12.19 -1.97 5.11
N ASP A 53 12.37 -0.68 4.81
CA ASP A 53 12.65 -0.20 3.46
C ASP A 53 14.17 -0.15 3.18
N ASP A 54 14.59 0.56 2.13
CA ASP A 54 16.01 0.65 1.72
C ASP A 54 16.95 1.06 2.87
N THR A 55 18.25 0.79 2.71
CA THR A 55 19.39 1.12 3.61
C THR A 55 19.62 0.18 4.79
N TRP A 56 19.08 -1.04 4.77
CA TRP A 56 19.42 -2.10 5.73
C TRP A 56 20.62 -2.96 5.26
N GLU A 57 20.86 -2.94 3.96
CA GLU A 57 21.76 -3.80 3.25
C GLU A 57 23.22 -3.49 3.62
N GLY A 58 23.97 -4.55 3.89
CA GLY A 58 25.42 -4.54 3.97
C GLY A 58 26.06 -5.00 2.65
N LYS A 59 27.35 -5.32 2.70
CA LYS A 59 28.08 -5.83 1.54
C LYS A 59 27.82 -7.32 1.34
N ARG A 60 27.97 -7.78 0.10
CA ARG A 60 28.07 -9.21 -0.19
C ARG A 60 29.44 -9.75 0.24
N ASP A 61 29.46 -10.98 0.76
CA ASP A 61 30.71 -11.69 1.01
C ASP A 61 31.29 -12.35 -0.25
N ALA A 62 32.42 -13.05 -0.10
CA ALA A 62 33.08 -13.74 -1.21
C ALA A 62 32.25 -14.88 -1.84
N ALA A 63 31.24 -15.39 -1.13
CA ALA A 63 30.29 -16.37 -1.63
C ALA A 63 29.04 -15.72 -2.26
N GLY A 64 28.99 -14.38 -2.30
CA GLY A 64 27.86 -13.62 -2.83
C GLY A 64 26.69 -13.45 -1.86
N VAL A 65 26.80 -13.91 -0.61
CA VAL A 65 25.72 -13.79 0.38
C VAL A 65 25.60 -12.33 0.80
N ILE A 66 24.39 -11.76 0.71
CA ILE A 66 24.11 -10.44 1.23
C ILE A 66 24.09 -10.45 2.77
N HIS A 67 24.83 -9.52 3.37
CA HIS A 67 24.83 -9.30 4.82
C HIS A 67 24.05 -8.03 5.15
N THR A 68 23.76 -7.81 6.43
CA THR A 68 23.21 -6.54 6.93
C THR A 68 24.33 -5.54 7.24
N ASN A 69 23.96 -4.29 7.52
CA ASN A 69 24.90 -3.25 7.98
C ASN A 69 24.84 -3.00 9.50
N GLU A 70 25.64 -2.06 10.00
CA GLU A 70 25.72 -1.74 11.43
C GLU A 70 24.41 -1.25 12.06
N LYS A 71 23.46 -0.72 11.28
CA LYS A 71 22.14 -0.29 11.77
C LYS A 71 21.22 -1.49 12.04
N PHE A 72 21.51 -2.64 11.43
CA PHE A 72 20.73 -3.88 11.51
C PHE A 72 21.65 -5.07 11.82
N PRO A 73 22.29 -5.12 13.00
CA PRO A 73 23.36 -6.08 13.27
C PRO A 73 22.91 -7.55 13.28
N ASP A 74 21.62 -7.83 13.48
CA ASP A 74 21.06 -9.19 13.46
C ASP A 74 19.60 -9.18 12.96
N MET A 75 19.41 -9.38 11.66
CA MET A 75 18.08 -9.40 11.04
C MET A 75 17.21 -10.55 11.55
N LYS A 76 17.83 -11.70 11.89
CA LYS A 76 17.07 -12.83 12.40
C LYS A 76 16.53 -12.54 13.80
N ALA A 77 17.35 -11.98 14.69
CA ALA A 77 16.89 -11.58 16.02
C ALA A 77 15.83 -10.45 15.95
N LEU A 78 15.89 -9.59 14.94
CA LEU A 78 14.85 -8.59 14.69
C LEU A 78 13.53 -9.26 14.24
N ALA A 79 13.59 -10.20 13.29
CA ALA A 79 12.42 -10.96 12.85
C ALA A 79 11.78 -11.73 14.01
N ASP A 80 12.59 -12.47 14.79
CA ASP A 80 12.11 -13.23 15.95
C ASP A 80 11.43 -12.30 16.98
N TYR A 81 11.95 -11.09 17.19
CA TYR A 81 11.32 -10.09 18.05
C TYR A 81 9.97 -9.60 17.51
N VAL A 82 9.91 -9.22 16.23
CA VAL A 82 8.65 -8.78 15.60
C VAL A 82 7.61 -9.90 15.63
N HIS A 83 8.00 -11.14 15.33
CA HIS A 83 7.13 -12.31 15.42
C HIS A 83 6.62 -12.57 16.85
N SER A 84 7.46 -12.36 17.87
CA SER A 84 7.06 -12.51 19.28
C SER A 84 5.92 -11.57 19.69
N ARG A 85 5.68 -10.50 18.90
CA ARG A 85 4.60 -9.52 19.11
C ARG A 85 3.33 -9.80 18.29
N GLY A 86 3.31 -10.93 17.57
CA GLY A 86 2.22 -11.30 16.68
C GLY A 86 2.21 -10.49 15.38
N LEU A 87 3.37 -9.92 15.01
CA LEU A 87 3.56 -9.12 13.80
C LEU A 87 4.37 -9.92 12.76
N LYS A 88 4.53 -9.35 11.58
CA LYS A 88 5.25 -9.89 10.42
C LYS A 88 6.34 -8.93 9.98
N LEU A 89 7.54 -9.43 9.67
CA LEU A 89 8.65 -8.57 9.26
C LEU A 89 8.77 -8.55 7.73
N GLY A 90 8.84 -7.35 7.16
CA GLY A 90 9.13 -7.15 5.74
C GLY A 90 10.52 -6.60 5.50
N ILE A 91 11.06 -6.88 4.30
CA ILE A 91 12.35 -6.39 3.83
C ILE A 91 12.21 -5.78 2.42
N TYR A 92 13.26 -5.10 1.99
CA TYR A 92 13.35 -4.41 0.71
C TYR A 92 14.54 -4.91 -0.12
N SER A 93 14.41 -4.94 -1.44
CA SER A 93 15.52 -5.12 -2.39
C SER A 93 15.12 -4.61 -3.78
N SER A 94 15.93 -4.88 -4.81
CA SER A 94 15.71 -4.49 -6.21
C SER A 94 16.24 -5.57 -7.17
N PRO A 95 15.64 -5.77 -8.38
CA PRO A 95 16.18 -6.64 -9.43
C PRO A 95 17.42 -6.08 -10.11
N GLY A 96 17.87 -4.89 -9.73
CA GLY A 96 19.11 -4.29 -10.23
C GLY A 96 20.32 -4.65 -9.37
N PRO A 97 21.53 -4.30 -9.81
CA PRO A 97 22.73 -4.48 -8.99
C PRO A 97 22.73 -3.58 -7.76
N LYS A 98 21.98 -2.46 -7.80
CA LYS A 98 21.85 -1.52 -6.70
C LYS A 98 20.40 -1.16 -6.39
N THR A 99 20.11 -0.92 -5.12
CA THR A 99 18.85 -0.32 -4.68
C THR A 99 18.74 1.14 -5.12
N CYS A 100 17.61 1.78 -4.82
CA CYS A 100 17.41 3.20 -5.13
C CYS A 100 18.38 4.11 -4.39
N ALA A 101 18.67 3.81 -3.12
CA ALA A 101 19.66 4.53 -2.31
C ALA A 101 21.11 4.06 -2.58
N GLY A 102 21.33 3.17 -3.55
CA GLY A 102 22.67 2.75 -3.98
C GLY A 102 23.29 1.60 -3.17
N TYR A 103 22.49 0.85 -2.41
CA TYR A 103 22.93 -0.33 -1.66
C TYR A 103 22.87 -1.59 -2.52
N GLU A 104 23.30 -2.75 -2.01
CA GLU A 104 23.31 -4.01 -2.78
C GLU A 104 21.89 -4.45 -3.17
N GLY A 105 21.63 -4.58 -4.48
CA GLY A 105 20.41 -5.20 -5.00
C GLY A 105 20.58 -6.70 -5.26
N SER A 106 19.53 -7.36 -5.73
CA SER A 106 19.44 -8.83 -5.87
C SER A 106 19.73 -9.36 -7.26
N LEU A 107 20.15 -8.53 -8.22
CA LEU A 107 20.45 -9.00 -9.58
C LEU A 107 21.46 -10.15 -9.57
N SER A 108 21.08 -11.29 -10.17
CA SER A 108 21.87 -12.53 -10.24
C SER A 108 22.08 -13.28 -8.92
N HIS A 109 21.50 -12.80 -7.81
CA HIS A 109 21.54 -13.45 -6.50
C HIS A 109 20.14 -13.79 -5.97
N GLU A 110 19.10 -13.76 -6.82
CA GLU A 110 17.70 -13.83 -6.40
C GLU A 110 17.41 -15.09 -5.58
N ALA A 111 17.90 -16.26 -6.00
CA ALA A 111 17.74 -17.51 -5.28
C ALA A 111 18.51 -17.54 -3.94
N GLN A 112 19.70 -16.94 -3.90
CA GLN A 112 20.52 -16.85 -2.69
C GLN A 112 19.90 -15.89 -1.68
N ASP A 113 19.49 -14.72 -2.13
CA ASP A 113 18.88 -13.68 -1.32
C ASP A 113 17.52 -14.12 -0.77
N ALA A 114 16.65 -14.71 -1.61
CA ALA A 114 15.37 -15.25 -1.14
C ALA A 114 15.58 -16.31 -0.05
N LYS A 115 16.59 -17.18 -0.19
CA LYS A 115 16.95 -18.16 0.84
C LYS A 115 17.42 -17.47 2.13
N THR A 116 18.30 -16.47 2.04
CA THR A 116 18.74 -15.67 3.19
C THR A 116 17.55 -15.01 3.89
N TYR A 117 16.63 -14.39 3.14
CA TYR A 117 15.42 -13.78 3.68
C TYR A 117 14.53 -14.82 4.39
N ALA A 118 14.41 -16.02 3.83
CA ALA A 118 13.65 -17.10 4.46
C ALA A 118 14.29 -17.59 5.76
N GLU A 119 15.63 -17.72 5.79
CA GLU A 119 16.40 -18.12 6.97
C GLU A 119 16.34 -17.07 8.09
N TRP A 120 16.30 -15.78 7.76
CA TRP A 120 16.06 -14.71 8.73
C TRP A 120 14.61 -14.67 9.21
N GLY A 121 13.66 -15.19 8.44
CA GLY A 121 12.25 -15.23 8.80
C GLY A 121 11.42 -14.08 8.22
N ILE A 122 11.79 -13.54 7.07
CA ILE A 122 11.04 -12.47 6.40
C ILE A 122 9.68 -12.97 5.88
N ASP A 123 8.64 -12.16 6.02
CA ASP A 123 7.25 -12.46 5.63
C ASP A 123 6.75 -11.62 4.45
N TYR A 124 7.50 -10.59 4.06
CA TYR A 124 7.12 -9.63 3.05
C TYR A 124 8.37 -9.12 2.32
N LEU A 125 8.36 -9.09 0.99
CA LEU A 125 9.42 -8.47 0.19
C LEU A 125 8.83 -7.34 -0.68
N LYS A 126 9.29 -6.11 -0.45
CA LYS A 126 9.17 -5.00 -1.42
C LYS A 126 10.34 -5.11 -2.40
N TYR A 127 10.06 -5.10 -3.70
CA TYR A 127 11.07 -5.29 -4.73
C TYR A 127 10.99 -4.20 -5.77
N ASP A 128 12.00 -3.32 -5.77
CA ASP A 128 12.00 -2.05 -6.48
C ASP A 128 12.39 -2.16 -7.96
N GLN A 129 12.70 -1.05 -8.63
CA GLN A 129 13.07 -1.03 -10.05
C GLN A 129 14.31 -0.20 -10.37
N CYS A 130 14.71 0.76 -9.51
CA CYS A 130 15.75 1.78 -9.75
C CYS A 130 16.87 1.41 -10.73
N SER A 131 17.97 0.79 -10.28
CA SER A 131 19.13 0.52 -11.16
C SER A 131 18.83 -0.53 -12.25
N PHE A 132 17.77 -1.33 -12.09
CA PHE A 132 17.29 -2.22 -13.14
C PHE A 132 16.62 -1.44 -14.29
N GLY A 133 15.99 -0.32 -13.99
CA GLY A 133 15.45 0.60 -14.99
C GLY A 133 16.55 1.14 -15.93
N ASP A 134 17.76 1.39 -15.41
CA ASP A 134 18.91 1.75 -16.26
C ASP A 134 19.31 0.61 -17.20
N ILE A 135 19.34 -0.62 -16.69
CA ILE A 135 19.64 -1.81 -17.48
C ILE A 135 18.62 -1.99 -18.61
N ILE A 136 17.33 -1.84 -18.29
CA ILE A 136 16.25 -1.88 -19.29
C ILE A 136 16.46 -0.79 -20.34
N ARG A 137 16.69 0.46 -19.94
CA ARG A 137 16.91 1.57 -20.90
C ARG A 137 18.09 1.29 -21.83
N GLN A 138 19.20 0.79 -21.29
CA GLN A 138 20.40 0.50 -22.08
C GLN A 138 20.19 -0.66 -23.06
N GLN A 139 19.47 -1.71 -22.67
CA GLN A 139 19.32 -2.92 -23.48
C GLN A 139 18.10 -2.89 -24.41
N ALA A 140 17.00 -2.27 -23.99
CA ALA A 140 15.76 -2.18 -24.77
C ALA A 140 15.69 -0.92 -25.63
N GLY A 141 16.36 0.17 -25.23
CA GLY A 141 16.19 1.47 -25.90
C GLY A 141 14.72 1.88 -25.92
N ASP A 142 14.21 2.21 -27.11
CA ASP A 142 12.80 2.60 -27.33
C ASP A 142 11.86 1.40 -27.54
N ASP A 143 12.35 0.15 -27.52
CA ASP A 143 11.50 -1.03 -27.64
C ASP A 143 10.76 -1.31 -26.33
N LEU A 144 9.55 -0.74 -26.23
CA LEU A 144 8.68 -0.88 -25.07
C LEU A 144 8.25 -2.34 -24.82
N SER A 145 8.17 -3.17 -25.87
CA SER A 145 7.79 -4.58 -25.71
C SER A 145 8.91 -5.37 -25.06
N LYS A 146 10.15 -5.14 -25.52
CA LYS A 146 11.35 -5.71 -24.90
C LYS A 146 11.54 -5.21 -23.47
N ALA A 147 11.32 -3.91 -23.23
CA ALA A 147 11.43 -3.34 -21.89
C ALA A 147 10.41 -3.97 -20.91
N ALA A 148 9.16 -4.13 -21.35
CA ALA A 148 8.12 -4.81 -20.57
C ALA A 148 8.46 -6.27 -20.28
N ALA A 149 8.99 -7.00 -21.28
CA ALA A 149 9.41 -8.39 -21.11
C ALA A 149 10.55 -8.52 -20.09
N MET A 150 11.58 -7.66 -20.19
CA MET A 150 12.69 -7.64 -19.25
C MET A 150 12.23 -7.37 -17.80
N GLN A 151 11.32 -6.40 -17.61
CA GLN A 151 10.75 -6.14 -16.28
C GLN A 151 10.01 -7.37 -15.77
N ARG A 152 9.10 -7.94 -16.55
CA ARG A 152 8.34 -9.13 -16.17
C ARG A 152 9.25 -10.30 -15.78
N GLU A 153 10.25 -10.61 -16.60
CA GLU A 153 11.19 -11.71 -16.35
C GLU A 153 11.95 -11.55 -15.03
N ALA A 154 12.39 -10.33 -14.70
CA ALA A 154 13.11 -10.07 -13.46
C ALA A 154 12.27 -10.28 -12.21
N TYR A 155 11.00 -9.85 -12.23
CA TYR A 155 10.05 -10.09 -11.14
C TYR A 155 9.66 -11.57 -11.03
N GLU A 156 9.40 -12.25 -12.15
CA GLU A 156 9.13 -13.70 -12.15
C GLU A 156 10.30 -14.52 -11.60
N LYS A 157 11.54 -14.09 -11.85
CA LYS A 157 12.74 -14.75 -11.34
C LYS A 157 12.81 -14.71 -9.81
N MET A 158 12.55 -13.56 -9.21
CA MET A 158 12.50 -13.44 -7.75
C MET A 158 11.27 -14.15 -7.17
N HIS A 159 10.11 -14.13 -7.83
CA HIS A 159 8.96 -14.93 -7.40
C HIS A 159 9.29 -16.43 -7.29
N LYS A 160 9.92 -17.00 -8.34
CA LYS A 160 10.36 -18.41 -8.34
C LYS A 160 11.36 -18.68 -7.21
N ALA A 161 12.28 -17.75 -6.96
CA ALA A 161 13.22 -17.82 -5.86
C ALA A 161 12.49 -17.90 -4.50
N ILE A 162 11.55 -16.98 -4.22
CA ILE A 162 10.72 -16.99 -3.00
C ILE A 162 9.99 -18.33 -2.84
N GLN A 163 9.32 -18.81 -3.90
CA GLN A 163 8.60 -20.08 -3.85
C GLN A 163 9.51 -21.26 -3.50
N SER A 164 10.74 -21.27 -4.03
CA SER A 164 11.71 -22.35 -3.76
C SER A 164 12.16 -22.44 -2.30
N THR A 165 12.03 -21.36 -1.53
CA THR A 165 12.36 -21.35 -0.10
C THR A 165 11.36 -22.12 0.76
N GLY A 166 10.12 -22.29 0.27
CA GLY A 166 9.01 -22.86 1.02
C GLY A 166 8.42 -21.94 2.10
N ARG A 167 8.99 -20.75 2.34
CA ARG A 167 8.43 -19.75 3.26
C ARG A 167 7.43 -18.85 2.54
N PRO A 168 6.17 -18.75 2.99
CA PRO A 168 5.23 -17.79 2.43
C PRO A 168 5.71 -16.36 2.68
N MET A 169 5.87 -15.58 1.61
CA MET A 169 6.16 -14.15 1.67
C MET A 169 5.19 -13.38 0.79
N VAL A 170 4.65 -12.27 1.28
CA VAL A 170 3.95 -11.31 0.44
C VAL A 170 4.95 -10.67 -0.52
N TYR A 171 4.67 -10.68 -1.81
CA TYR A 171 5.58 -10.13 -2.82
C TYR A 171 5.01 -8.84 -3.43
N SER A 172 5.64 -7.70 -3.09
CA SER A 172 5.21 -6.34 -3.44
C SER A 172 6.11 -5.74 -4.53
N TYR A 173 5.52 -5.40 -5.67
CA TYR A 173 6.25 -4.89 -6.83
C TYR A 173 6.34 -3.38 -6.78
N CYS A 174 7.54 -2.83 -6.79
CA CYS A 174 7.78 -1.40 -6.73
C CYS A 174 8.45 -0.92 -8.03
N GLN A 175 7.71 -1.03 -9.13
CA GLN A 175 8.12 -0.59 -10.48
C GLN A 175 7.31 0.61 -11.00
N TYR A 176 6.59 1.28 -10.10
CA TYR A 176 5.97 2.59 -10.35
C TYR A 176 4.84 2.63 -11.40
N GLY A 177 4.21 1.50 -11.71
CA GLY A 177 3.17 1.42 -12.75
C GLY A 177 3.72 1.20 -14.17
N LEU A 178 5.03 1.11 -14.33
CA LEU A 178 5.70 0.94 -15.61
C LEU A 178 5.21 -0.30 -16.35
N TYR A 179 5.04 -0.13 -17.66
CA TYR A 179 4.59 -1.18 -18.58
C TYR A 179 3.26 -1.84 -18.16
N ALA A 180 2.37 -1.07 -17.53
CA ALA A 180 1.03 -1.51 -17.12
C ALA A 180 1.06 -2.81 -16.29
N VAL A 181 1.91 -2.81 -15.26
CA VAL A 181 2.15 -3.95 -14.35
C VAL A 181 0.90 -4.71 -13.90
N TRP A 182 -0.21 -4.01 -13.68
CA TRP A 182 -1.51 -4.57 -13.30
C TRP A 182 -2.04 -5.63 -14.29
N LYS A 183 -1.58 -5.62 -15.55
CA LYS A 183 -1.98 -6.59 -16.57
C LYS A 183 -1.27 -7.94 -16.47
N TRP A 184 -0.15 -8.03 -15.75
CA TRP A 184 0.68 -9.24 -15.74
C TRP A 184 1.21 -9.63 -14.36
N ALA A 185 1.25 -8.72 -13.39
CA ALA A 185 1.74 -9.02 -12.05
C ALA A 185 1.02 -10.17 -11.34
N PRO A 186 -0.32 -10.34 -11.44
CA PRO A 186 -0.99 -11.50 -10.86
C PRO A 186 -0.45 -12.84 -11.36
N GLU A 187 -0.27 -12.96 -12.68
CA GLU A 187 0.26 -14.17 -13.32
C GLU A 187 1.75 -14.39 -13.03
N ALA A 188 2.49 -13.30 -12.82
CA ALA A 188 3.90 -13.32 -12.45
C ALA A 188 4.14 -13.54 -10.95
N GLY A 189 3.09 -13.74 -10.15
CA GLY A 189 3.19 -14.08 -8.73
C GLY A 189 3.29 -12.89 -7.77
N GLY A 190 2.95 -11.68 -8.23
CA GLY A 190 2.88 -10.48 -7.41
C GLY A 190 1.59 -10.42 -6.60
N ASN A 191 1.70 -10.10 -5.31
CA ASN A 191 0.55 -9.93 -4.43
C ASN A 191 0.01 -8.50 -4.41
N LEU A 192 0.88 -7.54 -4.71
CA LEU A 192 0.53 -6.15 -4.88
C LEU A 192 1.57 -5.46 -5.74
N TRP A 193 1.19 -4.37 -6.40
CA TRP A 193 2.09 -3.65 -7.30
C TRP A 193 1.83 -2.15 -7.29
N ARG A 194 2.91 -1.38 -7.21
CA ARG A 194 2.87 0.07 -7.35
C ARG A 194 2.30 0.45 -8.71
N THR A 195 1.34 1.37 -8.72
CA THR A 195 0.68 1.84 -9.95
C THR A 195 1.16 3.23 -10.39
N THR A 196 1.93 3.91 -9.55
CA THR A 196 2.47 5.26 -9.79
C THR A 196 3.89 5.38 -9.23
N GLY A 197 4.59 6.46 -9.58
CA GLY A 197 5.77 6.90 -8.82
C GLY A 197 5.43 7.25 -7.37
N ASP A 198 6.44 7.65 -6.59
CA ASP A 198 6.36 7.73 -5.12
C ASP A 198 5.46 8.84 -4.61
N ILE A 199 4.71 8.57 -3.55
CA ILE A 199 3.98 9.58 -2.79
C ILE A 199 4.97 10.53 -2.08
N ASN A 200 4.47 11.69 -1.68
CA ASN A 200 5.05 12.51 -0.63
C ASN A 200 3.91 13.15 0.16
N ASP A 201 4.22 13.69 1.33
CA ASP A 201 3.24 14.31 2.23
C ASP A 201 2.80 15.70 1.74
N SER A 202 2.17 15.75 0.57
CA SER A 202 1.53 16.93 0.01
C SER A 202 0.19 16.58 -0.63
N TRP A 203 -0.76 17.50 -0.53
CA TRP A 203 -2.09 17.37 -1.10
C TRP A 203 -2.06 17.08 -2.61
N ASP A 204 -1.26 17.83 -3.36
CA ASP A 204 -1.17 17.69 -4.81
C ASP A 204 -0.65 16.31 -5.22
N ARG A 205 0.33 15.77 -4.48
CA ARG A 205 0.89 14.46 -4.79
C ARG A 205 -0.08 13.35 -4.44
N MET A 206 -0.66 13.39 -3.24
CA MET A 206 -1.65 12.40 -2.78
C MET A 206 -2.87 12.36 -3.72
N THR A 207 -3.38 13.53 -4.12
CA THR A 207 -4.52 13.59 -5.05
C THR A 207 -4.18 13.05 -6.43
N LEU A 208 -3.00 13.38 -6.97
CA LEU A 208 -2.55 12.89 -8.28
C LEU A 208 -2.49 11.35 -8.32
N ILE A 209 -1.86 10.73 -7.33
CA ILE A 209 -1.67 9.27 -7.35
C ILE A 209 -2.94 8.51 -6.96
N GLY A 210 -3.67 8.98 -5.95
CA GLY A 210 -4.86 8.29 -5.46
C GLY A 210 -6.00 8.32 -6.47
N PHE A 211 -6.28 9.48 -7.09
CA PHE A 211 -7.41 9.61 -8.02
C PHE A 211 -7.08 9.12 -9.44
N SER A 212 -5.80 8.87 -9.78
CA SER A 212 -5.41 8.25 -11.05
C SER A 212 -5.67 6.74 -11.12
N GLN A 213 -6.13 6.12 -10.04
CA GLN A 213 -6.44 4.69 -9.97
C GLN A 213 -7.75 4.29 -10.67
N ALA A 214 -8.57 5.26 -11.11
CA ALA A 214 -9.83 4.99 -11.77
C ALA A 214 -9.63 4.17 -13.06
N GLY A 215 -10.33 3.05 -13.20
CA GLY A 215 -10.21 2.11 -14.32
C GLY A 215 -9.29 0.92 -14.06
N LEU A 216 -8.61 0.87 -12.91
CA LEU A 216 -7.76 -0.25 -12.51
C LEU A 216 -8.49 -1.28 -11.64
N GLU A 217 -9.73 -1.04 -11.25
CA GLU A 217 -10.51 -1.87 -10.32
C GLU A 217 -10.62 -3.34 -10.74
N LYS A 218 -10.64 -3.62 -12.05
CA LYS A 218 -10.73 -4.99 -12.59
C LYS A 218 -9.46 -5.83 -12.40
N TYR A 219 -8.35 -5.22 -12.02
CA TYR A 219 -7.08 -5.91 -11.79
C TYR A 219 -6.81 -6.20 -10.31
N ALA A 220 -7.60 -5.60 -9.40
CA ALA A 220 -7.47 -5.83 -7.96
C ALA A 220 -8.48 -6.88 -7.46
N GLY A 221 -8.08 -7.68 -6.49
CA GLY A 221 -8.88 -8.73 -5.89
C GLY A 221 -8.11 -9.47 -4.79
N PRO A 222 -8.75 -10.42 -4.08
CA PRO A 222 -8.09 -11.24 -3.07
C PRO A 222 -6.75 -11.82 -3.55
N GLY A 223 -5.67 -11.50 -2.86
CA GLY A 223 -4.31 -11.93 -3.18
C GLY A 223 -3.53 -11.01 -4.13
N HIS A 224 -4.16 -9.97 -4.71
CA HIS A 224 -3.63 -9.16 -5.81
C HIS A 224 -4.15 -7.71 -5.75
N TRP A 225 -3.32 -6.75 -5.33
CA TRP A 225 -3.79 -5.38 -5.04
C TRP A 225 -3.04 -4.30 -5.83
N ASN A 226 -3.79 -3.32 -6.34
CA ASN A 226 -3.19 -2.08 -6.82
C ASN A 226 -2.67 -1.28 -5.61
N ASP A 227 -1.41 -0.85 -5.69
CA ASP A 227 -0.73 -0.12 -4.62
C ASP A 227 -0.49 1.34 -5.07
N PRO A 228 -1.31 2.30 -4.63
CA PRO A 228 -1.08 3.72 -4.84
C PRO A 228 -0.06 4.34 -3.89
N ASP A 229 0.79 3.51 -3.26
CA ASP A 229 1.87 3.84 -2.32
C ASP A 229 1.41 4.02 -0.86
N MET A 230 2.40 4.21 0.03
CA MET A 230 2.23 4.29 1.48
C MET A 230 1.33 5.44 1.94
N LEU A 231 0.80 5.33 3.16
CA LEU A 231 0.00 6.35 3.82
C LEU A 231 0.90 7.43 4.46
N GLU A 232 0.64 8.70 4.13
CA GLU A 232 1.34 9.87 4.70
C GLU A 232 0.70 10.42 5.98
N VAL A 233 -0.33 9.72 6.50
CA VAL A 233 -1.14 10.18 7.62
C VAL A 233 -0.30 10.48 8.85
N GLY A 234 -0.25 11.76 9.22
CA GLY A 234 0.47 12.25 10.41
C GLY A 234 1.92 12.67 10.19
N ASN A 235 2.40 12.77 8.94
CA ASN A 235 3.74 13.27 8.64
C ASN A 235 3.86 14.82 8.69
N GLY A 236 2.74 15.54 8.66
CA GLY A 236 2.61 16.96 9.00
C GLY A 236 2.51 17.94 7.82
N GLY A 237 2.63 17.47 6.59
CA GLY A 237 2.54 18.25 5.35
C GLY A 237 1.11 18.43 4.81
N MET A 238 0.15 17.69 5.33
CA MET A 238 -1.28 17.83 5.02
C MET A 238 -2.12 18.13 6.27
N LYS A 239 -3.27 18.80 6.12
CA LYS A 239 -4.22 19.04 7.22
C LYS A 239 -5.08 17.80 7.50
N LYS A 240 -5.73 17.75 8.67
CA LYS A 240 -6.63 16.63 9.07
C LYS A 240 -7.55 16.15 7.94
N SER A 241 -8.30 17.07 7.33
CA SER A 241 -9.30 16.72 6.31
C SER A 241 -8.67 16.08 5.06
N GLU A 242 -7.45 16.47 4.72
CA GLU A 242 -6.70 15.90 3.61
C GLU A 242 -6.22 14.48 3.93
N TYR A 243 -5.81 14.22 5.18
CA TYR A 243 -5.53 12.86 5.66
C TYR A 243 -6.78 11.99 5.73
N GLU A 244 -7.95 12.54 6.07
CA GLU A 244 -9.23 11.84 5.99
C GLU A 244 -9.59 11.48 4.54
N VAL A 245 -9.36 12.39 3.58
CA VAL A 245 -9.49 12.11 2.14
C VAL A 245 -8.55 10.99 1.72
N HIS A 246 -7.28 11.07 2.11
CA HIS A 246 -6.26 10.08 1.79
C HIS A 246 -6.63 8.68 2.30
N MET A 247 -6.96 8.55 3.59
CA MET A 247 -7.39 7.28 4.18
C MET A 247 -8.68 6.76 3.54
N SER A 248 -9.64 7.65 3.27
CA SER A 248 -10.91 7.26 2.65
C SER A 248 -10.72 6.72 1.24
N LEU A 249 -9.87 7.37 0.45
CA LEU A 249 -9.61 6.94 -0.92
C LEU A 249 -8.85 5.61 -0.95
N TRP A 250 -7.82 5.43 -0.10
CA TRP A 250 -7.11 4.16 -0.03
C TRP A 250 -8.03 3.01 0.39
N ALA A 251 -8.90 3.23 1.37
CA ALA A 251 -9.89 2.23 1.77
C ALA A 251 -10.90 1.92 0.65
N MET A 252 -11.36 2.94 -0.08
CA MET A 252 -12.21 2.75 -1.24
C MET A 252 -11.52 1.97 -2.33
N LEU A 253 -10.20 2.13 -2.48
CA LEU A 253 -9.40 1.46 -3.50
C LEU A 253 -9.06 -0.01 -3.15
N ALA A 254 -9.35 -0.47 -1.93
CA ALA A 254 -8.79 -1.71 -1.40
C ALA A 254 -7.25 -1.73 -1.54
N ALA A 255 -6.63 -0.60 -1.22
CA ALA A 255 -5.19 -0.40 -1.30
C ALA A 255 -4.50 -0.97 -0.05
N PRO A 256 -3.23 -1.38 -0.14
CA PRO A 256 -2.43 -1.65 1.05
C PRO A 256 -2.42 -0.42 1.99
N LEU A 257 -2.70 -0.65 3.28
CA LEU A 257 -2.69 0.40 4.30
C LEU A 257 -1.38 0.33 5.07
N LEU A 258 -0.30 0.83 4.45
CA LEU A 258 1.02 0.89 5.05
C LEU A 258 1.28 2.29 5.61
N ALA A 259 1.21 2.47 6.92
CA ALA A 259 1.54 3.72 7.59
C ALA A 259 3.02 4.08 7.38
N GLY A 260 3.31 5.30 6.95
CA GLY A 260 4.68 5.79 6.69
C GLY A 260 5.22 6.77 7.74
N ASN A 261 4.54 6.94 8.87
CA ASN A 261 4.86 7.92 9.91
C ASN A 261 5.64 7.33 11.10
N ASP A 262 6.09 8.19 12.03
CA ASP A 262 6.64 7.73 13.33
C ASP A 262 5.51 7.32 14.28
N LEU A 263 5.28 6.01 14.38
CA LEU A 263 4.23 5.44 15.23
C LEU A 263 4.41 5.75 16.73
N SER A 264 5.64 5.99 17.18
CA SER A 264 5.93 6.30 18.59
C SER A 264 5.48 7.70 19.00
N ARG A 265 5.18 8.57 18.03
CA ARG A 265 4.83 9.99 18.22
C ARG A 265 3.49 10.38 17.62
N MET A 266 2.62 9.41 17.35
CA MET A 266 1.29 9.71 16.79
C MET A 266 0.48 10.64 17.70
N SER A 267 -0.13 11.65 17.08
CA SER A 267 -1.16 12.45 17.74
C SER A 267 -2.44 11.62 17.96
N GLY A 268 -3.38 12.13 18.77
CA GLY A 268 -4.71 11.53 18.90
C GLY A 268 -5.47 11.51 17.58
N GLU A 269 -5.33 12.58 16.79
CA GLU A 269 -5.93 12.72 15.45
C GLU A 269 -5.39 11.69 14.46
N THR A 270 -4.06 11.51 14.43
CA THR A 270 -3.42 10.49 13.58
C THR A 270 -3.94 9.09 13.90
N ARG A 271 -4.06 8.75 15.20
CA ARG A 271 -4.63 7.47 15.63
C ARG A 271 -6.10 7.33 15.24
N GLU A 272 -6.89 8.39 15.37
CA GLU A 272 -8.31 8.40 14.97
C GLU A 272 -8.47 8.06 13.48
N ILE A 273 -7.62 8.62 12.62
CA ILE A 273 -7.66 8.36 11.17
C ILE A 273 -7.20 6.94 10.85
N LEU A 274 -6.01 6.54 11.30
CA LEU A 274 -5.43 5.24 10.98
C LEU A 274 -6.23 4.08 11.58
N MET A 275 -6.88 4.26 12.73
CA MET A 275 -7.61 3.19 13.42
C MET A 275 -9.13 3.30 13.28
N ASN A 276 -9.63 4.09 12.33
CA ASN A 276 -11.08 4.19 12.11
C ASN A 276 -11.63 2.83 11.65
N LYS A 277 -12.43 2.19 12.52
CA LYS A 277 -12.96 0.84 12.31
C LYS A 277 -13.81 0.71 11.05
N ASP A 278 -14.58 1.74 10.70
CA ASP A 278 -15.44 1.68 9.52
C ASP A 278 -14.63 1.88 8.23
N ALA A 279 -13.61 2.76 8.24
CA ALA A 279 -12.69 2.90 7.11
C ALA A 279 -11.92 1.60 6.85
N ILE A 280 -11.34 1.01 7.91
CA ILE A 280 -10.64 -0.29 7.82
C ILE A 280 -11.60 -1.39 7.35
N ALA A 281 -12.84 -1.43 7.83
CA ALA A 281 -13.79 -2.45 7.41
C ALA A 281 -14.23 -2.31 5.94
N ILE A 282 -14.19 -1.10 5.36
CA ILE A 282 -14.40 -0.89 3.93
C ILE A 282 -13.23 -1.48 3.15
N ASP A 283 -12.00 -1.17 3.56
CA ASP A 283 -10.77 -1.66 2.93
C ASP A 283 -10.68 -3.20 2.97
N GLN A 284 -10.82 -3.76 4.18
CA GLN A 284 -10.66 -5.18 4.50
C GLN A 284 -11.91 -6.02 4.21
N ASP A 285 -12.90 -5.47 3.48
CA ASP A 285 -14.09 -6.24 3.11
C ASP A 285 -13.71 -7.47 2.26
N LYS A 286 -14.25 -8.63 2.63
CA LYS A 286 -13.89 -9.94 2.06
C LYS A 286 -14.27 -10.11 0.59
N LEU A 287 -15.15 -9.25 0.04
CA LEU A 287 -15.40 -9.25 -1.39
C LEU A 287 -14.15 -8.83 -2.17
N GLY A 288 -13.25 -8.06 -1.54
CA GLY A 288 -11.95 -7.70 -2.08
C GLY A 288 -12.02 -6.88 -3.36
N LYS A 289 -13.16 -6.22 -3.62
CA LYS A 289 -13.31 -5.35 -4.79
C LYS A 289 -12.75 -3.97 -4.50
N GLN A 290 -11.88 -3.50 -5.38
CA GLN A 290 -11.55 -2.08 -5.47
C GLN A 290 -12.78 -1.28 -5.92
N GLY A 291 -12.99 -0.12 -5.31
CA GLY A 291 -14.03 0.82 -5.68
C GLY A 291 -13.73 1.52 -7.01
N SER A 292 -14.79 1.96 -7.68
CA SER A 292 -14.71 2.66 -8.96
C SER A 292 -15.30 4.06 -8.86
N ARG A 293 -14.80 4.97 -9.70
CA ARG A 293 -15.36 6.31 -9.85
C ARG A 293 -16.62 6.22 -10.70
N ILE A 294 -17.76 6.59 -10.12
CA ILE A 294 -19.07 6.52 -10.78
C ILE A 294 -19.55 7.87 -11.33
N TRP A 295 -18.94 8.97 -10.88
CA TRP A 295 -19.26 10.32 -11.33
C TRP A 295 -18.11 11.29 -11.01
N ALA A 296 -17.92 12.30 -11.87
CA ALA A 296 -16.99 13.39 -11.65
C ALA A 296 -17.44 14.67 -12.39
N GLU A 297 -17.25 15.82 -11.75
CA GLU A 297 -17.42 17.15 -12.36
C GLU A 297 -16.44 18.14 -11.71
N GLY A 298 -15.50 18.66 -12.50
CA GLY A 298 -14.44 19.53 -11.98
C GLY A 298 -13.66 18.83 -10.84
N PRO A 299 -13.56 19.43 -9.64
CA PRO A 299 -12.86 18.84 -8.50
C PRO A 299 -13.73 17.87 -7.66
N LEU A 300 -15.01 17.69 -8.01
CA LEU A 300 -15.93 16.82 -7.30
C LEU A 300 -15.93 15.41 -7.91
N GLU A 301 -15.82 14.39 -7.07
CA GLU A 301 -15.84 12.99 -7.50
C GLU A 301 -16.69 12.13 -6.57
N ILE A 302 -17.43 11.17 -7.13
CA ILE A 302 -18.15 10.14 -6.37
C ILE A 302 -17.55 8.78 -6.72
N TRP A 303 -17.16 8.06 -5.69
CA TRP A 303 -16.67 6.69 -5.78
C TRP A 303 -17.62 5.74 -5.07
N SER A 304 -17.76 4.53 -5.61
CA SER A 304 -18.56 3.45 -5.03
C SER A 304 -17.76 2.16 -4.97
N LYS A 305 -17.92 1.41 -3.89
CA LYS A 305 -17.31 0.11 -3.66
C LYS A 305 -18.39 -0.86 -3.22
N ASP A 306 -18.53 -1.95 -3.96
CA ASP A 306 -19.33 -3.09 -3.51
C ASP A 306 -18.65 -3.76 -2.31
N LEU A 307 -19.44 -4.07 -1.29
CA LEU A 307 -19.02 -4.79 -0.10
C LEU A 307 -19.73 -6.15 -0.05
N SER A 308 -19.19 -7.05 0.75
CA SER A 308 -19.76 -8.36 1.02
C SER A 308 -21.21 -8.26 1.53
N GLY A 309 -22.03 -9.24 1.17
CA GLY A 309 -23.45 -9.26 1.52
C GLY A 309 -24.34 -8.32 0.69
N GLY A 310 -23.83 -7.78 -0.42
CA GLY A 310 -24.58 -6.88 -1.31
C GLY A 310 -24.70 -5.45 -0.78
N LYS A 311 -23.83 -5.08 0.16
CA LYS A 311 -23.76 -3.73 0.74
C LYS A 311 -22.87 -2.82 -0.10
N HIS A 312 -22.92 -1.51 0.17
CA HIS A 312 -22.11 -0.52 -0.53
C HIS A 312 -21.35 0.42 0.43
N ALA A 313 -20.17 0.86 -0.02
CA ALA A 313 -19.53 2.08 0.46
C ALA A 313 -19.56 3.15 -0.63
N ILE A 314 -19.81 4.40 -0.25
CA ILE A 314 -19.86 5.55 -1.15
C ILE A 314 -18.98 6.66 -0.60
N ALA A 315 -18.16 7.28 -1.43
CA ALA A 315 -17.32 8.41 -1.03
C ALA A 315 -17.57 9.60 -1.96
N LEU A 316 -17.92 10.74 -1.37
CA LEU A 316 -18.05 12.02 -2.06
C LEU A 316 -16.83 12.87 -1.70
N PHE A 317 -16.00 13.16 -2.69
CA PHE A 317 -14.75 13.91 -2.52
C PHE A 317 -14.86 15.30 -3.10
N ASN A 318 -14.32 16.29 -2.38
CA ASN A 318 -14.09 17.62 -2.92
C ASN A 318 -12.59 17.92 -2.93
N ARG A 319 -11.99 17.92 -4.13
CA ARG A 319 -10.58 18.26 -4.33
C ARG A 319 -10.30 19.76 -4.45
N GLY A 320 -11.35 20.59 -4.37
CA GLY A 320 -11.27 22.03 -4.61
C GLY A 320 -10.98 22.83 -3.35
N GLU A 321 -10.51 24.05 -3.57
CA GLU A 321 -10.05 24.98 -2.51
C GLU A 321 -11.19 25.62 -1.71
N SER A 322 -12.45 25.41 -2.09
CA SER A 322 -13.65 25.93 -1.41
C SER A 322 -14.68 24.84 -1.17
N ALA A 323 -15.68 25.11 -0.32
CA ALA A 323 -16.82 24.21 -0.16
C ALA A 323 -17.64 24.14 -1.47
N LEU A 324 -17.95 22.94 -1.92
CA LEU A 324 -18.63 22.70 -3.20
C LEU A 324 -19.78 21.70 -3.03
N SER A 325 -20.80 21.85 -3.87
CA SER A 325 -22.06 21.12 -3.79
C SER A 325 -22.25 20.17 -4.97
N PHE A 326 -22.75 18.97 -4.69
CA PHE A 326 -23.05 17.92 -5.69
C PHE A 326 -24.45 18.12 -6.31
N GLU A 327 -24.67 19.26 -6.98
CA GLU A 327 -25.99 19.63 -7.53
C GLU A 327 -26.41 18.75 -8.73
N SER A 328 -25.47 18.48 -9.65
CA SER A 328 -25.69 17.69 -10.87
C SER A 328 -25.55 16.17 -10.65
N ALA A 329 -25.15 15.72 -9.45
CA ALA A 329 -24.93 14.31 -9.15
C ALA A 329 -26.19 13.57 -8.64
N GLN A 330 -27.34 14.25 -8.55
CA GLN A 330 -28.57 13.68 -7.97
C GLN A 330 -29.02 12.42 -8.70
N GLN A 331 -28.91 12.38 -10.04
CA GLN A 331 -29.25 11.18 -10.81
C GLN A 331 -28.37 10.00 -10.41
N THR A 332 -27.05 10.21 -10.31
CA THR A 332 -26.09 9.18 -9.87
C THR A 332 -26.40 8.71 -8.46
N LEU A 333 -26.68 9.61 -7.51
CA LEU A 333 -26.93 9.26 -6.11
C LEU A 333 -28.31 8.59 -5.90
N SER A 334 -29.27 8.86 -6.79
CA SER A 334 -30.63 8.31 -6.69
C SER A 334 -30.70 6.77 -6.74
N GLN A 335 -29.68 6.12 -7.30
CA GLN A 335 -29.58 4.65 -7.31
C GLN A 335 -29.40 4.06 -5.90
N PHE A 336 -28.91 4.87 -4.95
CA PHE A 336 -28.67 4.47 -3.56
C PHE A 336 -29.73 5.02 -2.58
N LYS A 337 -30.81 5.65 -3.07
CA LYS A 337 -31.81 6.37 -2.23
C LYS A 337 -32.52 5.48 -1.19
N ALA A 338 -32.63 4.18 -1.46
CA ALA A 338 -33.30 3.23 -0.57
C ALA A 338 -32.39 2.72 0.56
N LEU A 339 -31.08 2.97 0.45
CA LEU A 339 -30.06 2.48 1.37
C LEU A 339 -29.87 3.44 2.54
N ARG A 340 -29.33 2.92 3.64
CA ARG A 340 -28.98 3.71 4.83
C ARG A 340 -27.50 3.62 5.06
N PHE A 341 -26.88 4.79 5.25
CA PHE A 341 -25.45 4.89 5.41
C PHE A 341 -25.09 5.52 6.74
N ARG A 342 -23.92 5.15 7.24
CA ARG A 342 -23.24 5.85 8.32
C ARG A 342 -22.06 6.60 7.74
N ASN A 343 -21.92 7.88 8.09
CA ASN A 343 -20.72 8.63 7.78
C ASN A 343 -19.57 8.13 8.66
N VAL A 344 -18.48 7.69 8.04
CA VAL A 344 -17.33 7.06 8.70
C VAL A 344 -16.63 8.01 9.66
N TRP A 345 -16.57 9.29 9.34
CA TRP A 345 -15.83 10.31 10.10
C TRP A 345 -16.69 10.95 11.19
N THR A 346 -17.97 11.23 10.89
CA THR A 346 -18.87 11.91 11.85
C THR A 346 -19.76 10.95 12.63
N GLN A 347 -19.83 9.68 12.21
CA GLN A 347 -20.73 8.64 12.74
C GLN A 347 -22.22 8.97 12.61
N ALA A 348 -22.58 10.06 11.94
CA ALA A 348 -23.95 10.45 11.68
C ALA A 348 -24.61 9.54 10.63
N GLU A 349 -25.92 9.34 10.75
CA GLU A 349 -26.69 8.71 9.68
C GLU A 349 -26.74 9.62 8.45
N ALA A 350 -26.67 9.00 7.27
CA ALA A 350 -26.75 9.65 5.98
C ALA A 350 -27.70 8.90 5.05
N ARG A 351 -28.42 9.65 4.22
CA ARG A 351 -29.32 9.15 3.16
C ARG A 351 -29.25 10.09 1.97
N PHE A 352 -29.51 9.55 0.78
CA PHE A 352 -29.65 10.34 -0.43
C PHE A 352 -31.14 10.64 -0.66
N ASP A 353 -31.63 11.72 -0.05
CA ASP A 353 -33.04 12.14 -0.07
C ASP A 353 -33.37 13.13 -1.22
N GLY A 354 -32.47 13.27 -2.19
CA GLY A 354 -32.60 14.18 -3.32
C GLY A 354 -32.11 15.60 -3.04
N LYS A 355 -31.61 15.89 -1.82
CA LYS A 355 -30.98 17.18 -1.51
C LYS A 355 -29.53 17.22 -1.98
N SER A 356 -29.09 18.43 -2.32
CA SER A 356 -27.68 18.68 -2.61
C SER A 356 -26.83 18.47 -1.36
N ILE A 357 -25.68 17.83 -1.53
CA ILE A 357 -24.69 17.59 -0.48
C ILE A 357 -23.52 18.53 -0.72
N THR A 358 -23.16 19.31 0.29
CA THR A 358 -22.00 20.21 0.24
C THR A 358 -20.85 19.59 1.03
N ILE A 359 -19.68 19.48 0.40
CA ILE A 359 -18.46 18.98 1.03
C ILE A 359 -17.47 20.14 1.18
N PRO A 360 -16.88 20.36 2.38
CA PRO A 360 -15.85 21.38 2.59
C PRO A 360 -14.65 21.23 1.64
N SER A 361 -13.86 22.30 1.52
CA SER A 361 -12.57 22.26 0.81
C SER A 361 -11.69 21.13 1.32
N HIS A 362 -11.14 20.35 0.38
CA HIS A 362 -10.28 19.20 0.65
C HIS A 362 -10.91 18.24 1.66
N GLY A 363 -12.19 17.96 1.44
CA GLY A 363 -13.04 17.19 2.34
C GLY A 363 -13.59 15.93 1.68
N VAL A 364 -14.08 15.03 2.52
CA VAL A 364 -14.73 13.78 2.11
C VAL A 364 -15.95 13.48 2.98
N MET A 365 -16.99 12.93 2.36
CA MET A 365 -18.05 12.20 3.05
C MET A 365 -17.96 10.74 2.64
N LEU A 366 -17.26 9.95 3.46
CA LEU A 366 -17.16 8.50 3.30
C LEU A 366 -18.32 7.84 4.04
N LEU A 367 -19.05 6.98 3.34
CA LEU A 367 -20.28 6.36 3.78
C LEU A 367 -20.17 4.85 3.72
N ARG A 368 -20.63 4.17 4.76
CA ARG A 368 -20.75 2.71 4.82
C ARG A 368 -22.20 2.32 5.06
N GLU A 369 -22.74 1.43 4.24
CA GLU A 369 -24.08 0.87 4.45
C GLU A 369 -24.09 -0.05 5.67
N TYR A 370 -25.14 0.04 6.50
CA TYR A 370 -25.30 -0.76 7.71
C TYR A 370 -26.56 -1.61 7.73
#